data_AF-A0A482UQV4-F1
#
_entry.id   AF-A0A482UQV4-F1
#
_cell.length_a   1.000
_cell.length_b   1.000
_cell.length_c   1.000
_cell.angle_alpha   90.00
_cell.angle_beta   90.00
_cell.angle_gamma   90.00
#
_symmetry.space_group_name_H-M   'P 1'
#
loop_
_entity.id
_entity.type
_entity.pdbx_description
1 polymer ?
#
loop_
_entity_poly.entity_id
_entity_poly.type
_entity_poly.pdbx_seq_one_letter_code
_entity_poly.pdbx_strand_id
1 'polypeptide(L)' 'MSSTISPDIWSLGCLLYELASLRPPFDAQNAVTLAMKINTGKYPRIPARYSDNLFDAIRSMLQVILFR' A
#
# COMPACT_ATOMS: atom_id res chain seq x y z
N MET A 1 -2.89 24.87 -8.08
CA MET A 1 -1.99 23.71 -8.27
C MET A 1 -2.52 22.58 -7.43
N SER A 2 -3.48 21.82 -7.98
CA SER A 2 -4.08 20.70 -7.28
C SER A 2 -3.14 19.52 -7.42
N SER A 3 -2.29 19.27 -6.43
CA SER A 3 -1.55 18.01 -6.31
C SER A 3 -2.53 16.90 -5.94
N THR A 4 -3.52 16.64 -6.81
CA THR A 4 -4.46 15.54 -6.66
C THR A 4 -3.70 14.28 -7.04
N ILE A 5 -3.07 13.67 -6.05
CA ILE A 5 -2.42 12.38 -6.21
C ILE A 5 -3.54 11.38 -6.48
N SER A 6 -3.44 10.66 -7.60
CA SER A 6 -4.57 9.85 -8.05
C SER A 6 -4.78 8.65 -7.13
N PRO A 7 -6.01 8.40 -6.63
CA PRO A 7 -6.36 7.14 -5.95
C PRO A 7 -6.02 5.90 -6.79
N ASP A 8 -5.84 6.07 -8.11
CA ASP A 8 -5.39 5.03 -9.02
C ASP A 8 -4.00 4.50 -8.66
N ILE A 9 -3.05 5.37 -8.28
CA ILE A 9 -1.67 4.95 -7.95
C ILE A 9 -1.64 4.16 -6.65
N TRP A 10 -2.42 4.59 -5.65
CA TRP A 10 -2.54 3.85 -4.40
C TRP A 10 -3.18 2.48 -4.64
N SER A 11 -4.24 2.44 -5.45
CA SER A 11 -4.92 1.19 -5.83
C SER A 11 -4.00 0.26 -6.63
N LEU A 12 -3.14 0.80 -7.50
CA LEU A 12 -2.10 0.04 -8.21
C LEU A 12 -1.06 -0.54 -7.23
N GLY A 13 -0.63 0.23 -6.23
CA GLY A 13 0.25 -0.25 -5.18
C GLY A 13 -0.35 -1.43 -4.41
N CYS A 14 -1.63 -1.34 -4.06
CA CYS A 14 -2.38 -2.43 -3.43
C CYS A 14 -2.43 -3.66 -4.32
N LEU A 15 -2.77 -3.49 -5.61
CA LEU A 15 -2.87 -4.57 -6.58
C LEU A 15 -1.51 -5.27 -6.81
N LEU A 16 -0.43 -4.52 -6.97
CA LEU A 16 0.91 -5.08 -7.13
C LEU A 16 1.37 -5.86 -5.89
N TYR A 17 1.09 -5.33 -4.70
CA TYR A 17 1.37 -6.03 -3.45
C TYR A 17 0.59 -7.35 -3.36
N GLU A 18 -0.68 -7.32 -3.72
CA GLU A 18 -1.56 -8.50 -3.67
C GLU A 18 -1.16 -9.56 -4.70
N LEU A 19 -0.77 -9.17 -5.91
CA LEU A 19 -0.21 -10.09 -6.89
C LEU A 19 1.09 -10.75 -6.41
N ALA A 20 1.93 -10.01 -5.67
CA ALA A 20 3.20 -10.53 -5.18
C ALA A 20 3.03 -11.45 -3.95
N SER A 21 2.14 -11.10 -3.02
CA SER A 21 2.00 -11.76 -1.72
C SER A 21 0.76 -12.66 -1.60
N LEU A 22 -0.12 -12.63 -2.61
CA LEU A 22 -1.43 -13.29 -2.65
C LEU A 22 -2.36 -12.86 -1.50
N ARG A 23 -2.10 -11.68 -0.93
CA ARG A 23 -2.82 -11.09 0.20
C ARG A 23 -2.82 -9.57 0.10
N PRO A 24 -3.86 -8.87 0.55
CA PRO A 24 -3.84 -7.41 0.56
C PRO A 24 -2.78 -6.87 1.54
N PRO A 25 -2.21 -5.67 1.29
CA PRO A 25 -1.25 -5.04 2.20
C PRO A 25 -1.89 -4.64 3.54
N PHE A 26 -3.14 -4.20 3.50
CA PHE A 26 -3.92 -3.82 4.67
C PHE A 26 -5.23 -4.62 4.68
N ASP A 27 -5.48 -5.34 5.77
CA ASP A 27 -6.71 -6.09 5.97
C ASP A 27 -7.26 -5.80 7.37
N ALA A 28 -8.57 -5.65 7.51
CA ALA A 28 -9.22 -5.40 8.79
C ALA A 28 -10.71 -5.76 8.77
N GLN A 29 -11.29 -5.98 9.95
CA GLN A 29 -12.69 -6.39 10.08
C GLN A 29 -13.69 -5.25 9.83
N ASN A 30 -13.25 -3.99 9.90
CA ASN A 30 -14.11 -2.83 9.67
C ASN A 30 -13.31 -1.63 9.13
N ALA A 31 -14.02 -0.66 8.57
CA ALA A 31 -13.43 0.52 7.93
C ALA A 31 -12.56 1.35 8.89
N VAL A 32 -12.93 1.43 10.18
CA VAL A 32 -12.19 2.20 11.18
C VAL A 32 -10.82 1.57 11.44
N THR A 33 -10.78 0.26 11.67
CA THR A 33 -9.53 -0.49 11.88
C THR A 33 -8.67 -0.53 10.62
N LEU A 34 -9.27 -0.57 9.43
CA LEU A 34 -8.56 -0.45 8.16
C LEU A 34 -7.90 0.92 8.03
N ALA A 35 -8.63 2.00 8.29
CA ALA A 35 -8.12 3.37 8.25
C ALA A 35 -6.96 3.56 9.25
N MET A 36 -7.05 2.99 10.45
CA MET A 36 -5.95 3.00 11.41
C MET A 36 -4.71 2.27 10.86
N LYS A 37 -4.87 1.07 10.28
CA LYS A 37 -3.75 0.31 9.68
C LYS A 37 -3.09 1.06 8.53
N ILE A 38 -3.88 1.65 7.64
CA ILE A 38 -3.39 2.48 6.54
C ILE A 38 -2.59 3.66 7.11
N ASN A 39 -3.14 4.35 8.13
CA ASN A 39 -2.47 5.49 8.78
C ASN A 39 -1.16 5.09 9.48
N THR A 40 -1.05 3.87 10.01
CA THR A 40 0.23 3.39 10.55
C THR A 40 1.27 3.08 9.47
N GLY A 41 0.85 2.86 8.22
CA GLY A 41 1.72 2.49 7.11
C GLY A 41 2.47 1.16 7.32
N LYS A 42 2.03 0.31 8.27
CA LYS A 42 2.69 -0.94 8.60
C LYS A 42 2.02 -2.11 7.86
N TYR A 43 2.80 -2.76 7.01
CA TYR A 43 2.43 -4.01 6.33
C TYR A 43 3.69 -4.86 6.11
N PRO A 44 3.57 -6.20 5.98
CA PRO A 44 4.70 -7.08 5.76
C PRO A 44 5.44 -6.80 4.45
N ARG A 45 6.71 -7.23 4.34
CA ARG A 45 7.40 -7.22 3.04
C ARG A 45 6.80 -8.30 2.13
N ILE A 46 6.77 -8.05 0.82
CA ILE A 46 6.51 -9.08 -0.19
C ILE A 46 7.54 -10.23 -0.10
N PRO A 47 7.23 -11.45 -0.58
CA PRO A 47 8.14 -12.59 -0.50
C PRO A 47 9.56 -12.29 -0.99
N ALA A 48 10.57 -12.81 -0.28
CA ALA A 48 11.99 -12.51 -0.54
C ALA A 48 12.49 -12.91 -1.95
N ARG A 49 11.73 -13.73 -2.68
CA ARG A 49 12.00 -14.06 -4.08
C ARG A 49 11.89 -12.85 -5.03
N TYR A 50 11.26 -11.77 -4.60
CA TYR A 50 11.17 -10.52 -5.34
C TYR A 50 12.22 -9.51 -4.89
N SER A 51 12.69 -8.72 -5.86
CA SER A 51 13.70 -7.69 -5.66
C SER A 51 13.26 -6.61 -4.66
N ASP A 52 14.24 -6.02 -3.99
CA ASP A 52 14.01 -4.84 -3.13
C ASP A 52 13.43 -3.67 -3.93
N ASN A 53 13.89 -3.47 -5.18
CA ASN A 53 13.34 -2.44 -6.07
C ASN A 53 11.82 -2.57 -6.28
N LEU A 54 11.30 -3.79 -6.40
CA LEU A 54 9.85 -3.98 -6.52
C LEU A 54 9.13 -3.59 -5.22
N PHE A 55 9.68 -4.00 -4.08
CA PHE A 55 9.11 -3.65 -2.79
C PHE A 55 9.15 -2.14 -2.53
N ASP A 56 10.25 -1.47 -2.88
CA ASP A 56 10.41 -0.02 -2.75
C ASP A 56 9.45 0.74 -3.67
N ALA A 57 9.24 0.24 -4.90
CA ALA A 57 8.24 0.81 -5.80
C ALA A 57 6.83 0.70 -5.22
N ILE A 58 6.43 -0.49 -4.74
CA ILE A 58 5.13 -0.70 -4.08
C ILE A 58 5.00 0.21 -2.85
N ARG A 59 6.06 0.33 -2.04
CA ARG A 59 6.08 1.21 -0.88
C ARG A 59 5.88 2.67 -1.27
N SER A 60 6.54 3.13 -2.32
CA SER A 60 6.39 4.50 -2.81
C SER A 60 4.94 4.81 -3.24
N MET A 61 4.24 3.83 -3.82
CA MET A 61 2.83 3.95 -4.20
C MET A 61 1.88 3.96 -2.98
N LEU A 62 2.22 3.23 -1.91
CA LEU A 62 1.39 3.08 -0.71
C LEU A 62 1.61 4.16 0.37
N GLN A 63 2.72 4.90 0.34
CA GLN A 63 3.05 5.94 1.33
C GLN A 63 2.24 7.25 1.17
N VAL A 64 1.43 7.38 0.12
CA VAL A 64 0.94 8.68 -0.34
C VAL A 64 -0.42 9.11 0.26
N ILE A 65 -1.11 8.22 0.98
CA ILE A 65 -2.34 8.57 1.71
C ILE A 65 -2.01 8.76 3.18
N LEU A 66 -1.37 9.88 3.48
CA LEU A 66 -1.34 10.44 4.82
C LEU A 66 -1.83 11.87 4.70
N PHE A 67 -3.00 12.13 5.27
CA PHE A 67 -3.52 13.48 5.49
C PHE A 67 -2.42 14.38 6.07
N ARG A 68 -1.94 15.31 5.25
CA ARG A 68 -1.53 16.65 5.69
C ARG A 68 -2.49 17.66 5.07
#